data_AF-A0A4R3RIZ8-F1
#
_entry.id   AF-A0A4R3RIZ8-F1
#
_cell.length_a   1.000
_cell.length_b   1.000
_cell.length_c   1.000
_cell.angle_alpha   90.00
_cell.angle_beta   90.00
_cell.angle_gamma   90.00
#
_symmetry.space_group_name_H-M   'P 1'
#
loop_
_entity.id
_entity.type
_entity.pdbx_description
1 polymer ?
#
loop_
_entity_poly.entity_id
_entity_poly.type
_entity_poly.pdbx_seq_one_letter_code
_entity_poly.pdbx_strand_id
1 'polypeptide(L)' 'MAAHQTTVTDVMSLDDLDDYLNSDSSPAESMLLSDLDGFLTGIAVGLEAIPPDEWLPVIWGETAPQFDD' A
#
# COMPACT_ATOMS: atom_id res chain seq x y z
N MET A 1 -7.00 -26.19 29.08
CA MET A 1 -5.79 -25.93 28.28
C MET A 1 -6.13 -24.78 27.35
N ALA A 2 -5.68 -23.56 27.68
CA ALA A 2 -5.96 -22.38 26.87
C ALA A 2 -4.94 -22.33 25.73
N ALA A 3 -5.39 -22.59 24.51
CA ALA A 3 -4.58 -22.37 23.31
C ALA A 3 -4.75 -20.90 22.91
N HIS A 4 -3.70 -20.13 23.21
CA HIS A 4 -3.24 -18.88 22.60
C HIS A 4 -4.18 -18.18 21.60
N GLN A 5 -4.84 -17.12 22.07
CA GLN A 5 -5.35 -16.06 21.20
C GLN A 5 -4.16 -15.26 20.68
N THR A 6 -3.71 -15.57 19.46
CA THR A 6 -2.84 -14.66 18.71
C THR A 6 -3.74 -13.70 17.96
N THR A 7 -3.78 -12.43 18.35
CA THR A 7 -4.33 -11.37 17.49
C THR A 7 -3.31 -11.13 16.37
N VAL A 8 -3.39 -11.95 15.32
CA VAL A 8 -2.82 -11.64 14.01
C VAL A 8 -3.66 -10.48 13.49
N THR A 9 -3.07 -9.30 13.36
CA THR A 9 -3.55 -8.29 12.42
C THR A 9 -3.70 -9.03 11.10
N ASP A 10 -4.91 -9.12 10.57
CA ASP A 10 -5.20 -9.86 9.34
C ASP A 10 -4.22 -9.41 8.25
N VAL A 11 -3.33 -10.31 7.84
CA VAL A 11 -2.26 -9.97 6.90
C VAL A 11 -2.87 -9.95 5.50
N MET A 12 -3.17 -8.75 5.00
CA MET A 12 -3.62 -8.57 3.61
C MET A 12 -2.62 -9.22 2.66
N SER A 13 -3.11 -10.03 1.72
CA SER A 13 -2.27 -10.61 0.68
C SER A 13 -1.97 -9.59 -0.43
N LEU A 14 -1.00 -9.90 -1.30
CA LEU A 14 -0.73 -9.07 -2.48
C LEU A 14 -1.91 -9.08 -3.46
N ASP A 15 -2.65 -10.19 -3.55
CA ASP A 15 -3.83 -10.29 -4.40
C ASP A 15 -4.95 -9.37 -3.85
N ASP A 16 -5.16 -9.34 -2.54
CA ASP A 16 -6.14 -8.43 -1.91
C ASP A 16 -5.77 -6.95 -2.14
N LEU A 17 -4.48 -6.64 -2.12
CA LEU A 17 -3.99 -5.30 -2.41
C LEU A 17 -4.17 -4.95 -3.90
N ASP A 18 -3.90 -5.87 -4.82
CA ASP A 18 -4.11 -5.65 -6.25
C ASP A 18 -5.59 -5.40 -6.55
N ASP A 19 -6.48 -6.19 -5.96
CA ASP A 19 -7.94 -6.02 -6.07
C ASP A 19 -8.37 -4.64 -5.55
N TYR A 20 -7.82 -4.18 -4.43
CA TYR A 20 -8.10 -2.85 -3.88
C TYR A 20 -7.64 -1.73 -4.81
N LEU A 21 -6.39 -1.79 -5.30
CA LEU A 21 -5.82 -0.77 -6.19
C LEU A 21 -6.54 -0.70 -7.55
N ASN A 22 -7.21 -1.77 -7.97
CA ASN A 22 -8.03 -1.81 -9.18
C ASN A 22 -9.51 -1.45 -8.92
N SER A 23 -9.90 -1.18 -7.68
CA SER A 23 -11.28 -0.90 -7.29
C SER A 23 -11.61 0.59 -7.31
N ASP A 24 -12.91 0.90 -7.38
CA ASP A 24 -13.45 2.26 -7.25
C ASP A 24 -13.21 2.90 -5.87
N SER A 25 -12.76 2.12 -4.88
CA SER A 25 -12.42 2.61 -3.53
C SER A 25 -11.05 3.29 -3.48
N SER A 26 -10.19 3.00 -4.46
CA SER A 26 -8.91 3.68 -4.64
C SER A 26 -9.09 4.92 -5.55
N PRO A 27 -8.28 5.98 -5.36
CA PRO A 27 -8.23 7.09 -6.31
C PRO A 27 -7.92 6.61 -7.73
N ALA A 28 -8.55 7.21 -8.73
CA ALA A 28 -8.39 6.81 -10.14
C ALA A 28 -6.94 6.89 -10.64
N GLU A 29 -6.12 7.74 -10.03
CA GLU A 29 -4.70 7.95 -10.36
C GLU A 29 -3.76 7.17 -9.42
N SER A 30 -4.28 6.18 -8.68
CA SER A 30 -3.45 5.29 -7.86
C SER A 30 -2.56 4.41 -8.74
N MET A 31 -1.38 4.07 -8.22
CA MET A 31 -0.51 3.08 -8.86
C MET A 31 -1.15 1.70 -8.82
N LEU A 32 -1.02 0.96 -9.92
CA LEU A 32 -1.27 -0.47 -9.93
C LEU A 32 -0.19 -1.19 -9.12
N LEU A 33 -0.46 -2.42 -8.68
CA LEU A 33 0.49 -3.19 -7.86
C LEU A 33 1.86 -3.36 -8.56
N SER A 34 1.87 -3.55 -9.89
CA SER A 34 3.10 -3.65 -10.67
C SER A 34 3.94 -2.38 -10.65
N ASP A 35 3.29 -1.21 -10.69
CA ASP A 35 3.97 0.08 -10.67
C ASP A 35 4.44 0.40 -9.25
N LEU A 36 3.62 0.10 -8.25
CA LEU A 36 3.93 0.24 -6.83
C LEU A 36 5.18 -0.56 -6.43
N ASP A 37 5.29 -1.82 -6.88
CA ASP A 37 6.47 -2.66 -6.60
C ASP A 37 7.77 -2.03 -7.14
N GLY A 38 7.74 -1.56 -8.40
CA GLY A 38 8.87 -0.89 -9.02
C GLY A 38 9.21 0.44 -8.34
N PHE A 39 8.18 1.21 -7.96
CA PHE A 39 8.33 2.49 -7.27
C PHE A 39 8.99 2.30 -5.90
N LEU A 40 8.47 1.39 -5.06
CA LEU A 40 9.03 1.08 -3.75
C LEU A 40 10.44 0.50 -3.85
N THR A 41 10.72 -0.30 -4.87
CA THR A 41 12.08 -0.76 -5.16
C THR A 41 13.02 0.42 -5.40
N GLY A 42 12.60 1.40 -6.21
CA GLY A 42 13.36 2.64 -6.45
C GLY A 42 13.65 3.44 -5.18
N ILE A 43 12.65 3.59 -4.31
CA ILE A 43 12.81 4.24 -2.99
C ILE A 43 13.81 3.47 -2.11
N ALA A 44 13.69 2.14 -2.07
CA ALA A 44 14.51 1.29 -1.20
C ALA A 44 15.99 1.21 -1.61
N VAL A 45 16.28 1.23 -2.91
CA VAL A 45 17.66 1.15 -3.44
C VAL A 45 18.32 2.53 -3.60
N GLY A 46 17.57 3.61 -3.37
CA GLY A 46 18.08 4.98 -3.40
C GLY A 46 19.23 5.20 -2.43
N LEU A 47 20.19 6.04 -2.81
CA LEU A 47 21.33 6.39 -1.95
C LEU A 47 20.92 7.27 -0.76
N GLU A 48 19.82 8.01 -0.91
CA GLU A 48 19.26 8.90 0.10
C GLU A 48 17.83 8.48 0.43
N ALA A 49 17.51 8.49 1.72
CA ALA A 49 16.16 8.17 2.18
C ALA A 49 15.21 9.34 1.88
N ILE A 50 14.08 9.03 1.24
CA ILE A 50 13.03 10.01 0.94
C ILE A 50 11.98 9.96 2.07
N PRO A 51 11.59 11.10 2.65
CA PRO A 51 10.54 11.14 3.66
C PRO A 51 9.21 10.54 3.15
N PRO A 52 8.49 9.75 3.97
CA PRO A 52 7.18 9.22 3.59
C PRO A 52 6.18 10.25 3.11
N ASP A 53 6.18 11.45 3.71
CA ASP A 53 5.30 12.55 3.32
C ASP A 53 5.53 13.02 1.87
N GLU A 54 6.69 12.69 1.27
CA GLU A 54 7.00 13.03 -0.14
C GLU A 54 6.58 11.93 -1.12
N TRP A 55 6.80 10.65 -0.80
CA TRP A 55 6.53 9.57 -1.76
C TRP A 55 5.18 8.86 -1.55
N LEU A 56 4.61 8.91 -0.35
CA LEU A 56 3.35 8.23 -0.04
C LEU A 56 2.16 8.83 -0.79
N PRO A 57 2.01 10.17 -0.95
CA PRO A 57 0.93 10.75 -1.75
C PRO A 57 0.98 10.33 -3.22
N VAL A 58 2.18 10.10 -3.75
CA VAL A 58 2.42 9.75 -5.16
C VAL A 58 1.79 8.39 -5.51
N ILE A 59 1.77 7.44 -4.57
CA ILE A 59 1.15 6.13 -4.75
C ILE A 59 -0.35 6.25 -5.06
N TRP A 60 -0.99 7.28 -4.53
CA TRP A 60 -2.44 7.48 -4.60
C TRP A 60 -2.84 8.60 -5.58
N GLY A 61 -1.92 9.07 -6.41
CA GLY A 61 -2.18 10.18 -7.33
C GLY A 61 -2.50 11.50 -6.62
N GLU A 62 -1.76 11.82 -5.56
CA GLU A 62 -1.91 13.03 -4.74
C GLU A 62 -3.27 13.15 -4.01
N THR A 63 -4.07 12.10 -4.02
CA THR A 63 -5.39 12.04 -3.39
C THR A 63 -5.39 10.93 -2.35
N ALA A 64 -5.83 11.19 -1.13
CA ALA A 64 -5.87 10.14 -0.11
C ALA A 64 -6.91 9.05 -0.47
N PRO A 65 -6.58 7.75 -0.27
CA PRO A 65 -7.54 6.67 -0.42
C PRO A 65 -8.59 6.69 0.68
N GLN A 66 -9.74 6.07 0.40
CA GLN A 66 -10.78 5.86 1.41
C GLN A 66 -10.51 4.55 2.14
N PHE A 67 -10.51 4.61 3.48
CA PHE A 67 -10.43 3.46 4.35
C PHE A 67 -11.78 3.29 5.04
N ASP A 68 -12.35 2.10 4.97
CA ASP A 68 -13.51 1.74 5.78
C ASP A 68 -13.07 1.60 7.26
N ASP A 69 -13.96 1.97 8.20
CA ASP A 69 -13.73 1.89 9.66
C ASP A 69 -13.67 0.44 10.19
#